data_AF-A0A5J4PIF7-F1
#
_entry.id   AF-A0A5J4PIF7-F1
#
_cell.length_a   1.000
_cell.length_b   1.000
_cell.length_c   1.000
_cell.angle_alpha   90.00
_cell.angle_beta   90.00
_cell.angle_gamma   90.00
#
_symmetry.space_group_name_H-M   'P 1'
#
loop_
_entity.id
_entity.type
_entity.pdbx_description
1 polymer ?
#
loop_
_entity_poly.entity_id
_entity_poly.type
_entity_poly.pdbx_seq_one_letter_code
_entity_poly.pdbx_strand_id
1 'polypeptide(L)'
;TLKGSFESVPSHNGIRNAGLPKPGDDGTTFLITGNKGTEDGAPFITLNTNSTLRGVVMYWPLQNPETIPDAYPWGIAMRGKNPAILDIEMLNPYNAIDASKNERALIRNISGQPLRRGIFVDGIYDIGRIENVHWNPWWSMKPVLFKWQKENGEAFIFERTDWHYVVNTFCYGYKVGYKFGASSGSSGACNGNFLGIGADACFNSVLVEQSASFGLLITNGEFVAMDGPDPTMVVVSKSNRGGVRFVNCAFWGPCNQNAKIDGRGTVGFSDCIFVQWDR
;
A
#
# COMPACT_ATOMS: atom_id res chain seq x y z
N THR A 1 -5.83 -5.62 -23.56
CA THR A 1 -6.14 -6.17 -22.23
C THR A 1 -5.62 -7.59 -22.14
N LEU A 2 -4.82 -7.88 -21.12
CA LEU A 2 -4.50 -9.24 -20.70
C LEU A 2 -5.48 -9.63 -19.60
N LYS A 3 -6.21 -10.74 -19.79
CA LYS A 3 -7.25 -11.20 -18.87
C LYS A 3 -7.08 -12.70 -18.62
N GLY A 4 -7.35 -13.15 -17.40
CA GLY A 4 -7.44 -14.58 -17.10
C GLY A 4 -8.46 -15.30 -18.00
N SER A 5 -8.08 -16.46 -18.54
CA SER A 5 -8.98 -17.32 -19.33
C SER A 5 -10.09 -17.90 -18.46
N PHE A 6 -9.75 -18.20 -17.21
CA PHE A 6 -10.68 -18.42 -16.11
C PHE A 6 -10.39 -17.36 -15.06
N GLU A 7 -11.36 -16.48 -14.78
CA GLU A 7 -11.15 -15.42 -13.78
C GLU A 7 -10.92 -16.05 -12.41
N SER A 8 -9.81 -15.68 -11.78
CA SER A 8 -9.54 -16.09 -10.40
C SER A 8 -10.39 -15.28 -9.42
N VAL A 9 -10.65 -15.84 -8.24
CA VAL A 9 -11.22 -15.06 -7.15
C VAL A 9 -10.26 -13.94 -6.75
N PRO A 10 -10.77 -12.77 -6.33
CA PRO A 10 -9.93 -11.62 -6.02
C PRO A 10 -9.12 -11.80 -4.72
N SER A 11 -9.45 -12.80 -3.90
CA SER A 11 -8.74 -13.16 -2.67
C SER A 11 -8.96 -14.64 -2.39
N HIS A 12 -7.88 -15.43 -2.28
CA HIS A 12 -7.98 -16.84 -1.91
C HIS A 12 -7.96 -16.98 -0.39
N ASN A 13 -8.60 -18.02 0.12
CA ASN A 13 -8.43 -18.42 1.52
C ASN A 13 -6.96 -18.77 1.85
N GLY A 14 -6.19 -19.06 0.80
CA GLY A 14 -4.74 -19.03 0.78
C GLY A 14 -4.10 -20.34 1.22
N ILE A 15 -2.76 -20.34 1.20
CA ILE A 15 -1.90 -21.46 1.61
C ILE A 15 -1.95 -21.66 3.14
N ARG A 16 -2.37 -20.64 3.88
CA ARG A 16 -2.46 -20.65 5.35
C ARG A 16 -3.48 -21.64 5.91
N ASN A 17 -4.53 -21.97 5.15
CA ASN A 17 -5.61 -22.85 5.59
C ASN A 17 -5.47 -24.20 4.90
N ALA A 18 -5.05 -25.21 5.67
CA ALA A 18 -4.87 -26.56 5.15
C ALA A 18 -6.19 -27.12 4.57
N GLY A 19 -6.10 -27.77 3.39
CA GLY A 19 -7.24 -28.44 2.75
C GLY A 19 -8.13 -27.55 1.87
N LEU A 20 -7.81 -26.26 1.71
CA LEU A 20 -8.52 -25.36 0.78
C LEU A 20 -7.75 -25.19 -0.54
N PRO A 21 -8.43 -24.76 -1.63
CA PRO A 21 -7.77 -24.45 -2.90
C PRO A 21 -6.65 -23.43 -2.73
N LYS A 22 -5.53 -23.69 -3.39
CA LYS A 22 -4.33 -22.87 -3.40
C LYS A 22 -4.24 -22.09 -4.72
N PRO A 23 -3.43 -21.01 -4.77
CA PRO A 23 -3.09 -20.38 -6.04
C PRO A 23 -2.60 -21.39 -7.07
N GLY A 24 -3.28 -21.47 -8.20
CA GLY A 24 -2.98 -22.40 -9.29
C GLY A 24 -3.79 -23.68 -9.29
N ASP A 25 -4.56 -23.98 -8.23
CA ASP A 25 -5.54 -25.08 -8.25
C ASP A 25 -6.80 -24.69 -9.07
N ASP A 26 -7.10 -23.40 -9.12
CA ASP A 26 -8.19 -22.81 -9.91
C ASP A 26 -7.80 -21.45 -10.54
N GLY A 27 -8.69 -20.96 -11.40
CA GLY A 27 -8.52 -19.67 -12.09
C GLY A 27 -7.26 -19.57 -12.96
N THR A 28 -6.88 -18.34 -13.28
CA THR A 28 -5.64 -18.04 -14.01
C THR A 28 -4.60 -17.51 -13.04
N THR A 29 -3.52 -18.27 -12.85
CA THR A 29 -2.45 -17.91 -11.90
C THR A 29 -1.11 -17.76 -12.62
N PHE A 30 -0.41 -16.65 -12.37
CA PHE A 30 0.99 -16.49 -12.71
C PHE A 30 1.87 -17.00 -11.56
N LEU A 31 2.62 -18.08 -11.84
CA LEU A 31 3.66 -18.60 -10.95
C LEU A 31 5.01 -17.95 -11.30
N ILE A 32 5.40 -16.96 -10.51
CA ILE A 32 6.50 -16.03 -10.83
C ILE A 32 7.78 -16.48 -10.10
N THR A 33 8.77 -16.94 -10.86
CA THR A 33 10.03 -17.48 -10.32
C THR A 33 11.27 -16.65 -10.66
N GLY A 34 11.23 -15.85 -11.73
CA GLY A 34 12.35 -15.06 -12.22
C GLY A 34 12.78 -13.95 -11.25
N ASN A 35 14.06 -13.56 -11.33
CA ASN A 35 14.68 -12.48 -10.55
C ASN A 35 14.67 -12.67 -9.02
N LYS A 36 14.59 -13.92 -8.54
CA LYS A 36 14.77 -14.23 -7.12
C LYS A 36 16.11 -13.70 -6.61
N GLY A 37 16.07 -12.92 -5.52
CA GLY A 37 17.25 -12.30 -4.93
C GLY A 37 17.68 -10.98 -5.58
N THR A 38 16.96 -10.50 -6.60
CA THR A 38 17.32 -9.28 -7.34
C THR A 38 16.18 -8.28 -7.31
N GLU A 39 16.31 -7.23 -6.50
CA GLU A 39 15.27 -6.19 -6.40
C GLU A 39 15.22 -5.25 -7.61
N ASP A 40 16.38 -4.80 -8.11
CA ASP A 40 16.45 -3.79 -9.17
C ASP A 40 16.26 -4.38 -10.59
N GLY A 41 15.67 -5.58 -10.67
CA GLY A 41 15.37 -6.26 -11.92
C GLY A 41 14.16 -5.67 -12.66
N ALA A 42 13.92 -6.17 -13.86
CA ALA A 42 12.73 -5.81 -14.62
C ALA A 42 11.44 -6.25 -13.90
N PRO A 43 10.38 -5.43 -13.89
CA PRO A 43 9.08 -5.84 -13.37
C PRO A 43 8.54 -7.06 -14.13
N PHE A 44 7.77 -7.92 -13.45
CA PHE A 44 7.21 -9.10 -14.12
C PHE A 44 6.26 -8.71 -15.27
N ILE A 45 5.36 -7.75 -15.03
CA ILE A 45 4.52 -7.15 -16.08
C ILE A 45 4.72 -5.63 -16.09
N THR A 46 4.91 -5.05 -17.26
CA THR A 46 4.81 -3.61 -17.48
C THR A 46 3.59 -3.29 -18.31
N LEU A 47 2.65 -2.55 -17.74
CA LEU A 47 1.51 -1.98 -18.45
C LEU A 47 1.89 -0.63 -19.05
N ASN A 48 1.48 -0.41 -20.29
CA ASN A 48 1.70 0.84 -21.02
C ASN A 48 0.36 1.55 -21.27
N THR A 49 0.40 2.60 -22.09
CA THR A 49 -0.78 3.36 -22.48
C THR A 49 -1.94 2.46 -22.91
N ASN A 50 -3.13 2.71 -22.34
CA ASN A 50 -4.37 1.98 -22.61
C ASN A 50 -4.26 0.45 -22.45
N SER A 51 -3.44 -0.01 -21.51
CA SER A 51 -3.27 -1.44 -21.20
C SER A 51 -3.95 -1.81 -19.88
N THR A 52 -4.64 -2.95 -19.87
CA THR A 52 -5.30 -3.47 -18.67
C THR A 52 -4.87 -4.91 -18.38
N LEU A 53 -4.57 -5.21 -17.11
CA LEU A 53 -4.49 -6.56 -16.57
C LEU A 53 -5.70 -6.84 -15.67
N ARG A 54 -6.33 -8.02 -15.80
CA ARG A 54 -7.52 -8.35 -15.00
C ARG A 54 -7.68 -9.84 -14.70
N GLY A 55 -8.20 -10.14 -13.51
CA GLY A 55 -8.79 -11.45 -13.19
C GLY A 55 -7.77 -12.57 -13.08
N VAL A 56 -6.61 -12.27 -12.48
CA VAL A 56 -5.50 -13.23 -12.31
C VAL A 56 -5.01 -13.23 -10.87
N VAL A 57 -4.38 -14.33 -10.46
CA VAL A 57 -3.54 -14.37 -9.26
C VAL A 57 -2.08 -14.23 -9.65
N MET A 58 -1.33 -13.49 -8.85
CA MET A 58 0.12 -13.40 -8.95
C MET A 58 0.75 -14.00 -7.70
N TYR A 59 1.53 -15.06 -7.89
CA TYR A 59 2.11 -15.83 -6.80
C TYR A 59 3.59 -16.12 -7.05
N TRP A 60 4.44 -15.91 -6.03
CA TRP A 60 5.87 -16.19 -6.03
C TRP A 60 6.15 -17.48 -5.25
N PRO A 61 6.13 -18.67 -5.90
CA PRO A 61 6.21 -19.94 -5.20
C PRO A 61 7.56 -20.25 -4.56
N LEU A 62 8.61 -19.50 -4.92
CA LEU A 62 9.96 -19.69 -4.37
C LEU A 62 10.24 -18.84 -3.12
N GLN A 63 9.28 -17.99 -2.69
CA GLN A 63 9.33 -17.34 -1.39
C GLN A 63 9.11 -18.36 -0.27
N ASN A 64 9.91 -18.28 0.79
CA ASN A 64 9.79 -19.16 1.95
C ASN A 64 9.12 -18.41 3.12
N PRO A 65 7.96 -18.86 3.61
CA PRO A 65 7.27 -18.18 4.71
C PRO A 65 8.02 -18.27 6.05
N GLU A 66 8.99 -19.17 6.22
CA GLU A 66 9.73 -19.36 7.47
C GLU A 66 10.98 -18.47 7.59
N THR A 67 11.34 -17.73 6.53
CA THR A 67 12.55 -16.90 6.50
C THR A 67 12.22 -15.43 6.26
N ILE A 68 13.24 -14.57 6.28
CA ILE A 68 13.10 -13.24 5.69
C ILE A 68 12.73 -13.38 4.20
N PRO A 69 11.93 -12.44 3.63
CA PRO A 69 11.58 -12.49 2.22
C PRO A 69 12.82 -12.43 1.32
N ASP A 70 12.83 -13.25 0.28
CA ASP A 70 13.76 -13.05 -0.83
C ASP A 70 13.36 -11.78 -1.59
N ALA A 71 14.36 -11.00 -2.03
CA ALA A 71 14.11 -9.81 -2.83
C ALA A 71 13.58 -10.19 -4.22
N TYR A 72 12.62 -9.40 -4.73
CA TYR A 72 12.11 -9.48 -6.09
C TYR A 72 11.85 -8.07 -6.63
N PRO A 73 11.88 -7.88 -7.96
CA PRO A 73 11.46 -6.63 -8.56
C PRO A 73 9.95 -6.42 -8.40
N TRP A 74 9.46 -5.28 -8.86
CA TRP A 74 8.04 -4.98 -8.90
C TRP A 74 7.26 -6.07 -9.65
N GLY A 75 6.17 -6.56 -9.08
CA GLY A 75 5.27 -7.47 -9.79
C GLY A 75 4.64 -6.80 -11.01
N ILE A 76 4.17 -5.57 -10.83
CA ILE A 76 3.58 -4.76 -11.90
C ILE A 76 4.22 -3.37 -11.91
N ALA A 77 4.59 -2.88 -13.08
CA ALA A 77 4.86 -1.47 -13.34
C ALA A 77 3.79 -0.88 -14.27
N MET A 78 3.33 0.32 -13.97
CA MET A 78 2.32 1.05 -14.77
C MET A 78 2.97 2.29 -15.37
N ARG A 79 2.94 2.43 -16.70
CA ARG A 79 3.57 3.51 -17.47
C ARG A 79 2.61 4.08 -18.51
N GLY A 80 2.93 5.28 -19.00
CA GLY A 80 2.13 5.93 -20.03
C GLY A 80 0.77 6.40 -19.50
N LYS A 81 -0.26 6.41 -20.35
CA LYS A 81 -1.57 7.00 -20.02
C LYS A 81 -2.67 5.95 -19.91
N ASN A 82 -3.49 6.02 -18.88
CA ASN A 82 -4.62 5.10 -18.63
C ASN A 82 -4.24 3.61 -18.48
N PRO A 83 -3.12 3.23 -17.84
CA PRO A 83 -2.92 1.82 -17.47
C PRO A 83 -3.91 1.42 -16.37
N ALA A 84 -4.36 0.16 -16.37
CA ALA A 84 -5.31 -0.32 -15.36
C ALA A 84 -5.01 -1.74 -14.87
N ILE A 85 -5.23 -1.98 -13.58
CA ILE A 85 -5.27 -3.31 -12.98
C ILE A 85 -6.57 -3.50 -12.21
N LEU A 86 -7.25 -4.61 -12.47
CA LEU A 86 -8.61 -4.85 -11.98
C LEU A 86 -8.76 -6.29 -11.47
N ASP A 87 -9.28 -6.49 -10.26
CA ASP A 87 -9.67 -7.81 -9.76
C ASP A 87 -8.48 -8.80 -9.78
N ILE A 88 -7.41 -8.46 -9.05
CA ILE A 88 -6.17 -9.24 -8.99
C ILE A 88 -5.85 -9.54 -7.53
N GLU A 89 -5.43 -10.77 -7.26
CA GLU A 89 -4.73 -11.10 -6.02
C GLU A 89 -3.21 -11.07 -6.25
N MET A 90 -2.49 -10.36 -5.39
CA MET A 90 -1.03 -10.35 -5.34
C MET A 90 -0.55 -10.99 -4.04
N LEU A 91 -0.46 -12.33 -4.02
CA LEU A 91 -0.43 -13.07 -2.76
C LEU A 91 0.81 -12.77 -1.91
N ASN A 92 2.01 -12.74 -2.51
CA ASN A 92 3.27 -12.57 -1.76
C ASN A 92 4.40 -11.86 -2.54
N PRO A 93 4.14 -10.78 -3.32
CA PRO A 93 5.21 -10.05 -3.96
C PRO A 93 6.14 -9.40 -2.92
N TYR A 94 7.44 -9.31 -3.23
CA TYR A 94 8.32 -8.45 -2.44
C TYR A 94 7.94 -6.97 -2.61
N ASN A 95 7.88 -6.52 -3.88
CA ASN A 95 7.37 -5.22 -4.29
C ASN A 95 6.16 -5.45 -5.22
N ALA A 96 4.97 -4.94 -4.88
CA ALA A 96 3.74 -5.23 -5.62
C ALA A 96 3.58 -4.37 -6.88
N ILE A 97 3.21 -3.10 -6.72
CA ILE A 97 2.83 -2.22 -7.83
C ILE A 97 3.64 -0.93 -7.81
N ASP A 98 4.40 -0.71 -8.88
CA ASP A 98 5.00 0.58 -9.21
C ASP A 98 4.06 1.33 -10.16
N ALA A 99 3.28 2.24 -9.60
CA ALA A 99 2.45 3.18 -10.32
C ALA A 99 3.11 4.56 -10.40
N SER A 100 4.43 4.62 -10.57
CA SER A 100 5.14 5.85 -10.92
C SER A 100 5.12 6.12 -12.44
N LYS A 101 5.40 7.37 -12.84
CA LYS A 101 5.66 7.77 -14.24
C LYS A 101 4.52 7.37 -15.19
N ASN A 102 3.29 7.58 -14.76
CA ASN A 102 2.09 7.39 -15.56
C ASN A 102 1.11 8.57 -15.38
N GLU A 103 0.00 8.51 -16.11
CA GLU A 103 -1.11 9.43 -15.99
C GLU A 103 -2.42 8.63 -15.95
N ARG A 104 -3.33 9.00 -15.03
CA ARG A 104 -4.68 8.42 -14.93
C ARG A 104 -4.71 6.91 -14.76
N ALA A 105 -3.76 6.33 -14.02
CA ALA A 105 -3.81 4.93 -13.65
C ALA A 105 -5.08 4.59 -12.86
N LEU A 106 -5.63 3.41 -13.10
CA LEU A 106 -6.71 2.82 -12.30
C LEU A 106 -6.24 1.51 -11.66
N ILE A 107 -6.21 1.47 -10.34
CA ILE A 107 -5.93 0.28 -9.54
C ILE A 107 -7.20 -0.02 -8.77
N ARG A 108 -7.86 -1.15 -9.06
CA ARG A 108 -9.16 -1.47 -8.43
C ARG A 108 -9.31 -2.94 -8.04
N ASN A 109 -9.90 -3.18 -6.88
CA ASN A 109 -10.22 -4.53 -6.37
C ASN A 109 -8.97 -5.41 -6.31
N ILE A 110 -7.95 -4.92 -5.59
CA ILE A 110 -6.68 -5.64 -5.43
C ILE A 110 -6.57 -6.14 -4.01
N SER A 111 -6.08 -7.36 -3.84
CA SER A 111 -5.98 -7.99 -2.54
C SER A 111 -4.65 -8.75 -2.42
N GLY A 112 -4.06 -8.88 -1.23
CA GLY A 112 -2.84 -9.70 -1.06
C GLY A 112 -1.95 -9.30 0.10
N GLN A 113 -0.68 -9.75 0.06
CA GLN A 113 0.34 -9.46 1.07
C GLN A 113 1.68 -9.06 0.43
N PRO A 114 1.85 -7.81 0.01
CA PRO A 114 3.15 -7.28 -0.35
C PRO A 114 4.09 -7.33 0.86
N LEU A 115 5.27 -7.95 0.70
CA LEU A 115 6.17 -8.22 1.83
C LEU A 115 7.02 -6.99 2.18
N ARG A 116 7.38 -6.16 1.20
CA ARG A 116 8.11 -4.90 1.40
C ARG A 116 7.34 -3.67 0.95
N ARG A 117 6.92 -3.59 -0.32
CA ARG A 117 6.21 -2.40 -0.83
C ARG A 117 4.91 -2.77 -1.52
N GLY A 118 3.81 -2.17 -1.10
CA GLY A 118 2.50 -2.40 -1.72
C GLY A 118 2.31 -1.61 -3.01
N ILE A 119 1.91 -0.35 -2.91
CA ILE A 119 1.75 0.55 -4.06
C ILE A 119 2.69 1.75 -3.91
N PHE A 120 3.49 2.01 -4.93
CA PHE A 120 4.31 3.21 -5.05
C PHE A 120 3.77 4.14 -6.14
N VAL A 121 3.48 5.39 -5.78
CA VAL A 121 2.96 6.43 -6.67
C VAL A 121 3.93 7.61 -6.69
N ASP A 122 4.42 7.96 -7.87
CA ASP A 122 5.32 9.10 -8.05
C ASP A 122 5.28 9.67 -9.48
N GLY A 123 5.55 10.97 -9.62
CA GLY A 123 5.59 11.66 -10.91
C GLY A 123 4.26 11.63 -11.67
N ILE A 124 3.14 11.78 -10.95
CA ILE A 124 1.78 11.75 -11.51
C ILE A 124 1.24 13.17 -11.66
N TYR A 125 1.05 13.61 -12.91
CA TYR A 125 0.63 14.97 -13.27
C TYR A 125 -0.85 15.07 -13.69
N ASP A 126 -1.58 13.95 -13.63
CA ASP A 126 -3.01 13.85 -13.92
C ASP A 126 -3.64 12.83 -12.94
N ILE A 127 -4.96 12.77 -12.86
CA ILE A 127 -5.68 12.17 -11.74
C ILE A 127 -5.69 10.63 -11.79
N GLY A 128 -4.90 9.99 -10.92
CA GLY A 128 -4.94 8.55 -10.67
C GLY A 128 -6.01 8.12 -9.65
N ARG A 129 -6.35 6.82 -9.66
CA ARG A 129 -7.36 6.19 -8.78
C ARG A 129 -6.86 4.88 -8.21
N ILE A 130 -6.98 4.73 -6.89
CA ILE A 130 -6.79 3.48 -6.15
C ILE A 130 -8.07 3.19 -5.38
N GLU A 131 -8.72 2.08 -5.67
CA GLU A 131 -10.07 1.79 -5.19
C GLU A 131 -10.17 0.35 -4.70
N ASN A 132 -10.67 0.13 -3.48
CA ASN A 132 -10.91 -1.21 -2.94
C ASN A 132 -9.64 -2.08 -2.95
N VAL A 133 -8.57 -1.61 -2.31
CA VAL A 133 -7.28 -2.32 -2.23
C VAL A 133 -6.97 -2.72 -0.80
N HIS A 134 -6.83 -4.02 -0.54
CA HIS A 134 -6.61 -4.59 0.80
C HIS A 134 -5.30 -5.38 0.89
N TRP A 135 -4.38 -4.89 1.71
CA TRP A 135 -3.13 -5.57 2.06
C TRP A 135 -3.21 -6.21 3.45
N ASN A 136 -3.33 -7.52 3.51
CA ASN A 136 -3.50 -8.25 4.76
C ASN A 136 -2.65 -9.52 4.71
N PRO A 137 -2.03 -9.99 5.81
CA PRO A 137 -1.14 -11.14 5.80
C PRO A 137 -1.84 -12.50 5.55
N TRP A 138 -2.43 -12.63 4.37
CA TRP A 138 -3.15 -13.82 3.92
C TRP A 138 -2.24 -14.92 3.39
N TRP A 139 -1.02 -14.58 2.96
CA TRP A 139 -0.04 -15.59 2.59
C TRP A 139 0.56 -16.25 3.82
N SER A 140 1.09 -15.45 4.76
CA SER A 140 1.76 -15.97 5.96
C SER A 140 1.91 -14.92 7.07
N MET A 141 1.72 -15.36 8.31
CA MET A 141 2.06 -14.63 9.54
C MET A 141 3.18 -15.33 10.34
N LYS A 142 3.97 -16.19 9.68
CA LYS A 142 5.06 -16.90 10.36
C LYS A 142 6.04 -15.91 11.00
N PRO A 143 6.57 -16.18 12.22
CA PRO A 143 7.16 -15.14 13.06
C PRO A 143 8.32 -14.37 12.42
N VAL A 144 9.25 -15.06 11.74
CA VAL A 144 10.43 -14.44 11.11
C VAL A 144 10.01 -13.51 9.98
N LEU A 145 9.18 -14.00 9.07
CA LEU A 145 8.66 -13.24 7.93
C LEU A 145 7.87 -12.01 8.41
N PHE A 146 6.90 -12.24 9.29
CA PHE A 146 5.96 -11.19 9.68
C PHE A 146 6.65 -10.11 10.50
N LYS A 147 7.59 -10.46 11.37
CA LYS A 147 8.45 -9.48 12.05
C LYS A 147 9.21 -8.62 11.03
N TRP A 148 9.84 -9.23 10.03
CA TRP A 148 10.55 -8.49 9.00
C TRP A 148 9.62 -7.53 8.24
N GLN A 149 8.41 -7.97 7.88
CA GLN A 149 7.40 -7.13 7.23
C GLN A 149 7.00 -5.93 8.11
N LYS A 150 6.79 -6.13 9.42
CA LYS A 150 6.47 -5.02 10.34
C LYS A 150 7.62 -4.03 10.49
N GLU A 151 8.87 -4.46 10.32
CA GLU A 151 10.05 -3.60 10.49
C GLU A 151 10.47 -2.87 9.19
N ASN A 152 10.08 -3.40 8.02
CA ASN A 152 10.56 -2.95 6.71
C ASN A 152 9.47 -2.60 5.70
N GLY A 153 8.23 -3.01 5.94
CA GLY A 153 7.14 -2.91 4.98
C GLY A 153 6.48 -1.53 4.93
N GLU A 154 6.22 -1.03 3.73
CA GLU A 154 5.49 0.21 3.44
C GLU A 154 4.31 -0.12 2.48
N ALA A 155 3.07 0.02 2.96
CA ALA A 155 1.91 -0.51 2.24
C ALA A 155 1.45 0.40 1.09
N PHE A 156 1.23 1.69 1.36
CA PHE A 156 0.86 2.68 0.35
C PHE A 156 1.82 3.87 0.43
N ILE A 157 2.51 4.15 -0.68
CA ILE A 157 3.57 5.16 -0.75
C ILE A 157 3.21 6.18 -1.82
N PHE A 158 3.00 7.42 -1.41
CA PHE A 158 2.66 8.54 -2.27
C PHE A 158 3.74 9.61 -2.19
N GLU A 159 4.47 9.76 -3.28
CA GLU A 159 5.39 10.87 -3.49
C GLU A 159 4.65 11.96 -4.29
N ARG A 160 5.16 12.38 -5.45
CA ARG A 160 4.48 13.40 -6.24
C ARG A 160 3.26 12.83 -6.97
N THR A 161 2.08 13.32 -6.60
CA THR A 161 0.84 13.12 -7.37
C THR A 161 -0.12 14.31 -7.25
N ASP A 162 -0.81 14.64 -8.35
CA ASP A 162 -1.90 15.62 -8.40
C ASP A 162 -3.27 14.97 -8.23
N TRP A 163 -4.01 15.42 -7.21
CA TRP A 163 -5.41 15.12 -6.95
C TRP A 163 -5.78 13.64 -6.98
N HIS A 164 -4.91 12.79 -6.42
CA HIS A 164 -5.15 11.34 -6.42
C HIS A 164 -6.43 10.99 -5.65
N TYR A 165 -7.21 10.04 -6.15
CA TYR A 165 -8.35 9.49 -5.42
C TYR A 165 -8.00 8.11 -4.86
N VAL A 166 -8.10 7.97 -3.55
CA VAL A 166 -7.88 6.71 -2.84
C VAL A 166 -9.11 6.42 -2.01
N VAL A 167 -9.78 5.30 -2.31
CA VAL A 167 -11.09 4.97 -1.73
C VAL A 167 -11.13 3.53 -1.26
N ASN A 168 -11.61 3.30 -0.03
CA ASN A 168 -11.82 1.97 0.54
C ASN A 168 -10.55 1.12 0.49
N THR A 169 -9.47 1.58 1.11
CA THR A 169 -8.19 0.85 1.11
C THR A 169 -7.78 0.49 2.53
N PHE A 170 -7.11 -0.64 2.70
CA PHE A 170 -6.72 -1.11 4.02
C PHE A 170 -5.34 -1.78 3.99
N CYS A 171 -4.58 -1.66 5.08
CA CYS A 171 -3.40 -2.48 5.31
C CYS A 171 -3.29 -2.96 6.77
N TYR A 172 -2.66 -4.12 6.99
CA TYR A 172 -2.40 -4.67 8.33
C TYR A 172 -0.95 -5.13 8.49
N GLY A 173 -0.30 -4.70 9.58
CA GLY A 173 1.00 -5.26 9.99
C GLY A 173 2.16 -4.83 9.11
N TYR A 174 2.34 -3.52 8.94
CA TYR A 174 3.43 -2.89 8.20
C TYR A 174 4.21 -1.92 9.07
N LYS A 175 5.44 -1.56 8.69
CA LYS A 175 6.15 -0.45 9.34
C LYS A 175 5.37 0.85 9.15
N VAL A 176 5.00 1.13 7.90
CA VAL A 176 4.21 2.30 7.54
C VAL A 176 3.00 1.87 6.72
N GLY A 177 1.81 2.26 7.16
CA GLY A 177 0.58 2.04 6.41
C GLY A 177 0.50 2.96 5.20
N TYR A 178 0.33 4.25 5.45
CA TYR A 178 0.30 5.29 4.43
C TYR A 178 1.49 6.25 4.59
N LYS A 179 2.34 6.32 3.58
CA LYS A 179 3.47 7.24 3.52
C LYS A 179 3.21 8.34 2.49
N PHE A 180 3.42 9.58 2.89
CA PHE A 180 3.32 10.77 2.03
C PHE A 180 4.64 11.53 2.04
N GLY A 181 5.29 11.63 0.89
CA GLY A 181 6.59 12.26 0.73
C GLY A 181 6.67 13.24 -0.44
N ALA A 182 7.88 13.38 -0.97
CA ALA A 182 8.19 14.16 -2.16
C ALA A 182 9.11 13.37 -3.09
N SER A 183 8.96 13.56 -4.41
CA SER A 183 9.86 12.88 -5.37
C SER A 183 11.32 13.21 -5.07
N SER A 184 12.17 12.19 -5.17
CA SER A 184 13.61 12.37 -5.02
C SER A 184 14.15 13.48 -5.93
N GLY A 185 14.84 14.46 -5.34
CA GLY A 185 15.43 15.59 -6.06
C GLY A 185 14.44 16.67 -6.53
N SER A 186 13.20 16.66 -6.02
CA SER A 186 12.15 17.61 -6.39
C SER A 186 11.43 18.18 -5.16
N SER A 187 10.67 19.25 -5.35
CA SER A 187 9.72 19.78 -4.36
C SER A 187 8.29 19.25 -4.55
N GLY A 188 8.07 18.44 -5.59
CA GLY A 188 6.77 17.86 -5.87
C GLY A 188 6.30 16.91 -4.77
N ALA A 189 5.11 17.16 -4.23
CA ALA A 189 4.47 16.38 -3.18
C ALA A 189 3.04 15.92 -3.55
N CYS A 190 2.48 15.06 -2.71
CA CYS A 190 1.11 14.54 -2.84
C CYS A 190 0.05 15.58 -2.44
N ASN A 191 -1.02 15.68 -3.22
CA ASN A 191 -2.35 16.11 -2.77
C ASN A 191 -3.42 15.14 -3.28
N GLY A 192 -4.56 15.08 -2.60
CA GLY A 192 -5.64 14.19 -3.02
C GLY A 192 -6.73 13.93 -1.99
N ASN A 193 -7.63 13.04 -2.36
CA ASN A 193 -8.78 12.58 -1.58
C ASN A 193 -8.52 11.15 -1.10
N PHE A 194 -8.64 10.93 0.20
CA PHE A 194 -8.41 9.66 0.86
C PHE A 194 -9.64 9.34 1.71
N LEU A 195 -10.56 8.54 1.16
CA LEU A 195 -11.88 8.28 1.73
C LEU A 195 -12.01 6.82 2.15
N GLY A 196 -12.24 6.57 3.44
CA GLY A 196 -12.35 5.18 3.91
C GLY A 196 -11.02 4.44 3.82
N ILE A 197 -9.92 5.07 4.26
CA ILE A 197 -8.60 4.44 4.27
C ILE A 197 -8.25 3.94 5.67
N GLY A 198 -7.61 2.77 5.76
CA GLY A 198 -7.34 2.12 7.05
C GLY A 198 -5.95 1.50 7.15
N ALA A 199 -5.29 1.66 8.29
CA ALA A 199 -4.00 1.04 8.58
C ALA A 199 -3.97 0.51 10.00
N ASP A 200 -3.90 -0.80 10.15
CA ASP A 200 -3.98 -1.49 11.43
C ASP A 200 -2.66 -2.20 11.82
N ALA A 201 -2.37 -2.24 13.12
CA ALA A 201 -1.18 -2.84 13.70
C ALA A 201 0.14 -2.41 13.04
N CYS A 202 0.20 -1.16 12.57
CA CYS A 202 1.41 -0.56 12.01
C CYS A 202 2.35 -0.02 13.10
N PHE A 203 3.61 0.29 12.75
CA PHE A 203 4.43 1.14 13.61
C PHE A 203 3.95 2.59 13.48
N ASN A 204 3.78 3.05 12.24
CA ASN A 204 3.13 4.31 11.90
C ASN A 204 1.97 4.05 10.93
N SER A 205 0.75 4.36 11.33
CA SER A 205 -0.42 4.19 10.46
C SER A 205 -0.36 5.20 9.30
N VAL A 206 0.00 6.45 9.61
CA VAL A 206 0.20 7.54 8.66
C VAL A 206 1.51 8.26 8.95
N LEU A 207 2.39 8.30 7.95
CA LEU A 207 3.63 9.07 7.97
C LEU A 207 3.58 10.15 6.88
N VAL A 208 3.60 11.41 7.28
CA VAL A 208 3.67 12.56 6.39
C VAL A 208 5.04 13.21 6.49
N GLU A 209 5.93 12.85 5.57
CA GLU A 209 7.20 13.53 5.38
C GLU A 209 6.99 14.88 4.67
N GLN A 210 6.09 14.92 3.68
CA GLN A 210 5.68 16.13 2.97
C GLN A 210 4.31 15.96 2.32
N SER A 211 3.51 17.01 2.31
CA SER A 211 2.33 17.14 1.45
C SER A 211 2.35 18.47 0.68
N ALA A 212 1.55 18.57 -0.38
CA ALA A 212 1.38 19.84 -1.08
C ALA A 212 0.49 20.81 -0.28
N SER A 213 0.54 22.11 -0.62
CA SER A 213 -0.22 23.16 0.06
C SER A 213 -1.75 22.95 0.01
N PHE A 214 -2.26 22.34 -1.06
CA PHE A 214 -3.67 21.97 -1.22
C PHE A 214 -4.11 20.88 -0.23
N GLY A 215 -3.14 20.07 0.21
CA GLY A 215 -3.26 19.15 1.33
C GLY A 215 -3.70 17.73 1.01
N LEU A 216 -3.66 16.91 2.06
CA LEU A 216 -4.21 15.56 2.10
C LEU A 216 -5.59 15.64 2.76
N LEU A 217 -6.64 15.22 2.04
CA LEU A 217 -8.01 15.22 2.53
C LEU A 217 -8.39 13.80 2.96
N ILE A 218 -8.17 13.49 4.24
CA ILE A 218 -8.39 12.16 4.81
C ILE A 218 -9.71 12.16 5.58
N THR A 219 -10.66 11.35 5.11
CA THR A 219 -12.02 11.30 5.64
C THR A 219 -12.46 9.85 5.88
N ASN A 220 -13.18 9.60 6.99
CA ASN A 220 -13.69 8.27 7.36
C ASN A 220 -12.57 7.23 7.51
N GLY A 221 -11.41 7.61 8.05
CA GLY A 221 -10.25 6.73 8.18
C GLY A 221 -10.20 5.96 9.50
N GLU A 222 -9.44 4.86 9.50
CA GLU A 222 -9.22 3.99 10.65
C GLU A 222 -7.71 3.76 10.87
N PHE A 223 -7.14 4.22 11.98
CA PHE A 223 -5.69 4.22 12.16
C PHE A 223 -5.29 3.62 13.51
N VAL A 224 -4.41 2.62 13.45
CA VAL A 224 -3.94 1.88 14.62
C VAL A 224 -2.44 1.69 14.57
N ALA A 225 -1.78 2.04 15.67
CA ALA A 225 -0.40 1.71 15.93
C ALA A 225 -0.32 0.85 17.20
N MET A 226 0.39 -0.26 17.14
CA MET A 226 0.45 -1.22 18.24
C MET A 226 1.85 -1.70 18.62
N ASP A 227 2.79 -1.75 17.66
CA ASP A 227 4.11 -2.36 17.83
C ASP A 227 5.21 -1.42 17.34
N GLY A 228 6.45 -1.70 17.73
CA GLY A 228 7.64 -0.96 17.31
C GLY A 228 8.31 -0.21 18.47
N PRO A 229 9.43 0.48 18.21
CA PRO A 229 10.15 1.21 19.26
C PRO A 229 9.42 2.48 19.73
N ASP A 230 8.61 3.09 18.85
CA ASP A 230 7.83 4.30 19.14
C ASP A 230 6.52 4.31 18.32
N PRO A 231 5.59 3.34 18.57
CA PRO A 231 4.36 3.23 17.79
C PRO A 231 3.55 4.52 17.88
N THR A 232 3.35 5.18 16.74
CA THR A 232 2.66 6.47 16.65
C THR A 232 1.69 6.45 15.47
N MET A 233 0.40 6.69 15.69
CA MET A 233 -0.59 6.54 14.61
C MET A 233 -0.37 7.57 13.49
N VAL A 234 -0.13 8.84 13.84
CA VAL A 234 0.14 9.91 12.87
C VAL A 234 1.47 10.59 13.16
N VAL A 235 2.40 10.52 12.22
CA VAL A 235 3.67 11.25 12.30
C VAL A 235 3.72 12.27 11.18
N VAL A 236 3.88 13.55 11.52
CA VAL A 236 4.10 14.64 10.56
C VAL A 236 5.49 15.22 10.78
N SER A 237 6.39 14.96 9.85
CA SER A 237 7.81 15.31 9.95
C SER A 237 8.04 16.82 9.88
N LYS A 238 9.17 17.28 10.43
CA LYS A 238 9.65 18.68 10.37
C LYS A 238 9.77 19.27 8.97
N SER A 239 9.90 18.42 7.96
CA SER A 239 9.97 18.81 6.54
C SER A 239 8.61 19.25 6.01
N ASN A 240 7.50 18.80 6.60
CA ASN A 240 6.18 19.07 6.06
C ASN A 240 5.87 20.58 6.06
N ARG A 241 5.37 21.06 4.92
CA ARG A 241 4.88 22.43 4.71
C ARG A 241 3.43 22.48 4.22
N GLY A 242 2.88 21.35 3.79
CA GLY A 242 1.53 21.25 3.23
C GLY A 242 0.43 21.10 4.27
N GLY A 243 -0.81 20.99 3.78
CA GLY A 243 -1.98 20.72 4.60
C GLY A 243 -2.19 19.22 4.84
N VAL A 244 -2.67 18.86 6.02
CA VAL A 244 -3.14 17.51 6.35
C VAL A 244 -4.43 17.64 7.15
N ARG A 245 -5.52 17.05 6.65
CA ARG A 245 -6.84 17.12 7.29
C ARG A 245 -7.37 15.71 7.52
N PHE A 246 -7.70 15.41 8.77
CA PHE A 246 -8.41 14.22 9.19
C PHE A 246 -9.82 14.64 9.60
N VAL A 247 -10.84 14.01 9.01
CA VAL A 247 -12.25 14.29 9.28
C VAL A 247 -12.99 12.98 9.50
N ASN A 248 -13.71 12.86 10.62
CA ASN A 248 -14.48 11.65 10.96
C ASN A 248 -13.61 10.37 10.97
N CYS A 249 -12.41 10.45 11.54
CA CYS A 249 -11.49 9.31 11.63
C CYS A 249 -11.47 8.70 13.03
N ALA A 250 -11.19 7.40 13.12
CA ALA A 250 -10.99 6.68 14.37
C ALA A 250 -9.52 6.30 14.57
N PHE A 251 -9.05 6.45 15.81
CA PHE A 251 -7.67 6.22 16.25
C PHE A 251 -7.68 5.33 17.51
N TRP A 252 -7.02 4.17 17.48
CA TRP A 252 -6.92 3.28 18.66
C TRP A 252 -5.64 2.41 18.65
N GLY A 253 -5.37 1.72 19.76
CA GLY A 253 -4.26 0.77 19.89
C GLY A 253 -3.28 1.15 21.02
N PRO A 254 -2.43 0.20 21.48
CA PRO A 254 -1.39 0.47 22.46
C PRO A 254 -0.21 1.26 21.84
N CYS A 255 -0.50 2.47 21.36
CA CYS A 255 0.52 3.38 20.84
C CYS A 255 1.15 4.19 21.98
N ASN A 256 2.35 4.73 21.73
CA ASN A 256 2.95 5.73 22.63
C ASN A 256 2.24 7.09 22.49
N GLN A 257 1.85 7.45 21.27
CA GLN A 257 1.22 8.73 20.95
C GLN A 257 0.23 8.56 19.79
N ASN A 258 -0.89 9.27 19.85
CA ASN A 258 -1.82 9.33 18.71
C ASN A 258 -1.23 10.12 17.54
N ALA A 259 -0.63 11.28 17.83
CA ALA A 259 -0.07 12.15 16.80
C ALA A 259 1.19 12.87 17.28
N LYS A 260 2.23 12.88 16.43
CA LYS A 260 3.47 13.64 16.58
C LYS A 260 3.64 14.60 15.41
N ILE A 261 3.54 15.90 15.67
CA ILE A 261 3.47 16.93 14.63
C ILE A 261 4.63 17.90 14.81
N ASP A 262 5.60 17.84 13.90
CA ASP A 262 6.82 18.67 13.91
C ASP A 262 6.91 19.59 12.67
N GLY A 263 5.99 19.42 11.72
CA GLY A 263 5.90 20.23 10.50
C GLY A 263 5.45 21.68 10.74
N ARG A 264 5.71 22.55 9.75
CA ARG A 264 5.25 23.96 9.74
C ARG A 264 4.01 24.20 8.87
N GLY A 265 3.50 23.14 8.24
CA GLY A 265 2.23 23.16 7.53
C GLY A 265 1.04 23.20 8.48
N THR A 266 -0.16 22.95 7.96
CA THR A 266 -1.37 22.88 8.80
C THR A 266 -1.79 21.43 8.99
N VAL A 267 -2.08 21.05 10.23
CA VAL A 267 -2.66 19.75 10.57
C VAL A 267 -3.94 20.00 11.33
N GLY A 268 -5.02 19.33 10.96
CA GLY A 268 -6.30 19.44 11.66
C GLY A 268 -7.00 18.11 11.78
N PHE A 269 -7.60 17.88 12.95
CA PHE A 269 -8.48 16.77 13.25
C PHE A 269 -9.87 17.34 13.56
N SER A 270 -10.89 16.90 12.83
CA SER A 270 -12.29 17.28 13.05
C SER A 270 -13.12 16.02 13.20
N ASP A 271 -14.04 16.01 14.16
CA ASP A 271 -14.99 14.89 14.36
C ASP A 271 -14.31 13.52 14.53
N CYS A 272 -13.06 13.52 15.03
CA CYS A 272 -12.27 12.30 15.18
C CYS A 272 -12.48 11.67 16.57
N ILE A 273 -12.39 10.34 16.62
CA ILE A 273 -12.45 9.56 17.85
C ILE A 273 -11.04 9.08 18.18
N PHE A 274 -10.57 9.40 19.38
CA PHE A 274 -9.32 8.87 19.92
C PHE A 274 -9.62 7.96 21.12
N VAL A 275 -9.20 6.71 21.04
CA VAL A 275 -9.35 5.72 22.10
C VAL A 275 -8.00 5.56 22.81
N GLN A 276 -8.01 5.49 24.15
CA GLN A 276 -6.81 5.31 24.98
C GLN A 276 -5.76 6.44 24.84
N TRP A 277 -6.22 7.69 24.68
CA TRP A 277 -5.36 8.86 24.43
C TRP A 277 -4.73 9.48 25.69
N ASP A 278 -5.19 9.07 26.87
CA ASP A 278 -4.87 9.63 28.18
C ASP A 278 -4.11 8.67 29.10
N ARG A 279 -3.52 7.60 28.53
CA ARG A 279 -2.70 6.63 29.27
C ARG A 279 -1.28 7.12 29.50
#